data_AF-A0A428DLU5-F1
#
_entry.id   AF-A0A428DLU5-F1
#
_cell.length_a   1.000
_cell.length_b   1.000
_cell.length_c   1.000
_cell.angle_alpha   90.00
_cell.angle_beta   90.00
_cell.angle_gamma   90.00
#
_symmetry.space_group_name_H-M   'P 1'
#
loop_
_entity.id
_entity.type
_entity.pdbx_description
1 polymer ?
#
loop_
_entity_poly.entity_id
_entity_poly.type
_entity_poly.pdbx_seq_one_letter_code
_entity_poly.pdbx_strand_id
1 'polypeptide(L)' 'MKNRLLKDILVLLGMMVIIVIICGFLPEKVPIHFNAKGVADMFANKYYLLLATVIPYSAYWKFVRESDNKKIK' A
#
# COMPACT_ATOMS: atom_id res chain seq x y z
N MET A 1 9.15 20.24 -11.63
CA MET A 1 8.70 19.65 -10.35
C MET A 1 7.22 19.25 -10.37
N LYS A 2 6.31 20.07 -10.90
CA LYS A 2 4.87 19.79 -10.95
C LYS A 2 4.51 18.44 -11.60
N ASN A 3 5.11 18.10 -12.74
CA ASN A 3 4.84 16.81 -13.42
C ASN A 3 5.32 15.59 -12.62
N ARG A 4 6.38 15.74 -11.82
CA ARG A 4 6.87 14.67 -10.93
C ARG A 4 5.93 14.45 -9.75
N LEU A 5 5.50 15.53 -9.11
CA LEU A 5 4.49 15.46 -8.04
C LEU A 5 3.17 14.87 -8.54
N LEU A 6 2.72 15.24 -9.74
CA LEU A 6 1.54 14.64 -10.37
C LEU A 6 1.70 13.14 -10.60
N LYS A 7 2.86 12.69 -11.11
CA LYS A 7 3.18 11.26 -11.25
C LYS A 7 3.10 10.53 -9.90
N ASP A 8 3.68 11.11 -8.85
CA ASP A 8 3.69 10.48 -7.52
C ASP A 8 2.30 10.39 -6.89
N ILE A 9 1.49 11.45 -7.03
CA ILE A 9 0.08 11.44 -6.61
C ILE A 9 -0.70 10.38 -7.39
N LEU A 10 -0.49 10.28 -8.71
CA LEU A 10 -1.17 9.29 -9.54
C LEU A 10 -0.81 7.85 -9.14
N VAL A 11 0.47 7.59 -8.85
CA VAL A 11 0.93 6.27 -8.38
C VAL A 11 0.31 5.93 -7.02
N LEU A 12 0.32 6.88 -6.08
CA LEU A 12 -0.27 6.69 -4.76
C LEU A 12 -1.77 6.39 -4.86
N LEU A 13 -2.52 7.19 -5.64
CA LEU A 13 -3.94 6.97 -5.88
C LEU A 13 -4.20 5.62 -6.55
N GLY A 14 -3.39 5.22 -7.54
CA GLY A 14 -3.49 3.91 -8.18
C GLY A 14 -3.32 2.76 -7.17
N MET A 15 -2.34 2.85 -6.28
CA MET A 15 -2.14 1.85 -5.21
C MET A 15 -3.33 1.81 -4.24
N MET A 16 -3.86 2.96 -3.84
CA MET A 16 -5.04 3.02 -2.96
C MET A 16 -6.27 2.40 -3.63
N VAL A 17 -6.52 2.68 -4.91
CA VAL A 17 -7.65 2.08 -5.66
C VAL A 17 -7.55 0.56 -5.69
N ILE A 18 -6.35 0.01 -5.94
CA ILE A 18 -6.13 -1.45 -5.90
C ILE A 18 -6.48 -2.01 -4.52
N ILE A 19 -6.05 -1.35 -3.44
CA ILE A 19 -6.38 -1.77 -2.08
C ILE A 19 -7.88 -1.70 -1.79
N VAL A 20 -8.57 -0.65 -2.25
CA VAL A 20 -10.05 -0.56 -2.12
C VAL A 20 -10.73 -1.73 -2.83
N ILE A 21 -10.27 -2.09 -4.03
CA ILE A 21 -10.79 -3.26 -4.76
C ILE A 21 -10.59 -4.53 -3.94
N ILE A 22 -9.39 -4.75 -3.38
CA ILE A 22 -9.09 -5.89 -2.50
C ILE A 22 -10.03 -5.91 -1.27
N CYS A 23 -10.26 -4.76 -0.63
CA CYS A 23 -11.20 -4.63 0.49
C CYS A 23 -12.65 -4.97 0.11
N GLY A 24 -13.02 -4.89 -1.17
CA GLY A 24 -14.31 -5.37 -1.67
C GLY A 24 -14.50 -6.88 -1.51
N PHE A 25 -13.40 -7.66 -1.56
CA PHE A 25 -13.41 -9.12 -1.42
C PHE A 25 -13.14 -9.60 0.02
N LEU A 26 -12.73 -8.70 0.92
CA LEU A 26 -12.39 -9.04 2.29
C LEU A 26 -13.60 -8.94 3.24
N PRO A 27 -13.69 -9.83 4.24
CA PRO A 27 -14.65 -9.69 5.33
C PRO A 27 -14.38 -8.43 6.15
N GLU A 28 -15.37 -7.91 6.87
CA GLU A 28 -15.21 -6.69 7.68
C GLU A 28 -14.05 -6.78 8.68
N LYS A 29 -13.88 -7.97 9.30
CA LYS A 29 -12.79 -8.29 10.21
C LYS A 29 -11.80 -9.23 9.53
N VAL A 30 -10.56 -8.78 9.39
CA VAL A 30 -9.46 -9.53 8.79
C VAL A 30 -8.49 -9.96 9.89
N PRO A 31 -8.10 -11.25 9.97
CA PRO A 31 -7.10 -11.70 10.92
C PRO A 31 -5.73 -11.11 10.55
N ILE A 32 -5.06 -10.50 11.53
CA ILE A 32 -3.75 -9.87 11.35
C ILE A 32 -2.64 -10.54 12.15
N HIS A 33 -3.00 -11.44 13.06
CA HIS A 33 -2.08 -12.26 13.81
C HIS A 33 -2.70 -13.64 14.06
N PHE A 34 -1.85 -14.65 14.00
CA PHE A 34 -2.18 -16.03 14.31
C PHE A 34 -1.23 -16.49 15.42
N ASN A 35 -1.77 -17.11 16.45
CA ASN A 35 -0.95 -17.61 17.56
C ASN A 35 -0.11 -18.84 17.14
N ALA A 36 0.69 -19.36 18.07
CA ALA A 36 1.53 -20.54 17.85
C ALA A 36 0.75 -21.82 17.46
N LYS A 37 -0.57 -21.86 17.67
CA LYS A 37 -1.46 -22.96 17.24
C LYS A 37 -2.10 -22.69 15.87
N GLY A 38 -1.76 -21.59 15.20
CA GLY A 38 -2.33 -21.18 13.92
C GLY A 38 -3.76 -20.64 14.03
N VAL A 39 -4.23 -20.30 15.23
CA VAL A 39 -5.57 -19.74 15.44
C VAL A 39 -5.48 -18.22 15.41
N ALA A 40 -6.36 -17.58 14.62
CA ALA A 40 -6.47 -16.13 14.59
C ALA A 40 -6.93 -15.60 15.96
N ASP A 41 -6.10 -14.78 16.58
CA ASP A 41 -6.34 -14.20 17.91
C ASP A 41 -6.37 -12.66 17.90
N MET A 42 -6.03 -12.03 16.75
CA MET A 42 -6.14 -10.59 16.55
C MET A 42 -6.74 -10.27 15.18
N PHE A 43 -7.68 -9.32 15.17
CA PHE A 43 -8.41 -8.89 13.98
C PHE A 43 -8.35 -7.38 13.83
N ALA A 44 -8.33 -6.91 12.59
CA ALA A 44 -8.49 -5.51 12.26
C ALA A 44 -9.64 -5.31 11.27
N ASN A 45 -10.19 -4.10 11.22
CA ASN A 45 -11.10 -3.73 10.16
C ASN A 45 -10.37 -3.73 8.80
N LYS A 46 -10.98 -4.28 7.75
CA LYS A 46 -10.39 -4.34 6.40
C LYS A 46 -9.87 -2.99 5.87
N TYR A 47 -10.49 -1.87 6.25
CA TYR A 47 -10.08 -0.55 5.79
C TYR A 47 -8.72 -0.09 6.36
N TYR A 48 -8.21 -0.70 7.43
CA TYR A 48 -6.85 -0.44 7.90
C TYR A 48 -5.79 -0.82 6.86
N LEU A 49 -6.11 -1.70 5.90
CA LEU A 49 -5.22 -2.03 4.79
C LEU A 49 -4.86 -0.81 3.93
N LEU A 50 -5.70 0.24 3.90
CA LEU A 50 -5.38 1.50 3.20
C LEU A 50 -4.15 2.20 3.81
N LEU A 51 -3.94 2.09 5.12
CA LEU A 51 -2.75 2.65 5.76
C LEU A 51 -1.49 1.89 5.33
N ALA A 52 -1.62 0.60 5.01
CA ALA A 52 -0.51 -0.21 4.52
C ALA A 52 0.01 0.23 3.15
N THR A 53 -0.70 1.12 2.42
CA THR A 53 -0.24 1.72 1.15
C THR A 53 1.12 2.41 1.28
N VAL A 54 1.49 2.86 2.49
CA VAL A 54 2.83 3.42 2.75
C VAL A 54 3.96 2.46 2.39
N ILE A 55 3.74 1.15 2.52
CA ILE A 55 4.74 0.11 2.24
C ILE A 55 5.06 0.05 0.73
N PRO A 56 4.09 -0.23 -0.18
CA PRO A 56 4.37 -0.24 -1.61
C PRO A 56 4.77 1.14 -2.16
N TYR A 57 4.24 2.23 -1.60
CA TYR A 57 4.67 3.57 -1.99
C TYR A 57 6.14 3.84 -1.64
N SER A 58 6.59 3.39 -0.46
CA SER A 58 8.00 3.47 -0.06
C SER A 58 8.90 2.65 -1.00
N ALA A 59 8.45 1.48 -1.45
CA ALA A 59 9.16 0.68 -2.44
C ALA A 59 9.25 1.40 -3.81
N TYR A 60 8.13 1.96 -4.30
CA TYR A 60 8.13 2.78 -5.51
C TYR A 60 9.11 3.96 -5.40
N TRP A 61 9.09 4.65 -4.26
CA TRP A 61 9.98 5.77 -4.01
C TRP A 61 11.45 5.35 -4.11
N LYS A 62 11.81 4.26 -3.41
CA LYS A 62 13.20 3.81 -3.30
C LYS A 62 13.75 3.26 -4.61
N PHE A 63 12.96 2.44 -5.32
CA PHE A 63 13.48 1.67 -6.45
C PHE A 63 13.18 2.30 -7.81
N VAL A 64 12.06 3.01 -7.95
CA VAL A 64 11.64 3.60 -9.24
C VAL A 64 11.96 5.09 -9.24
N ARG A 65 11.42 5.84 -8.28
CA ARG A 65 11.55 7.31 -8.27
C ARG A 65 13.00 7.76 -8.03
N GLU A 66 13.72 7.15 -7.09
CA GLU A 66 15.14 7.50 -6.84
C GLU A 66 16.02 7.17 -8.06
N SER A 67 15.76 6.04 -8.73
CA SER A 67 16.48 5.63 -9.94
C SER A 67 16.24 6.58 -11.11
N ASP A 68 15.00 7.01 -11.34
CA ASP A 68 14.67 8.01 -12.35
C ASP A 68 15.42 9.33 -12.09
N ASN A 69 15.51 9.76 -10.84
CA ASN A 69 16.25 10.98 -10.48
C ASN A 69 17.77 10.86 -10.76
N LYS A 70 18.36 9.68 -10.60
CA LYS A 70 19.79 9.46 -10.91
C LYS A 70 20.07 9.48 -12.41
N LYS A 71 19.10 9.12 -13.26
CA LYS A 71 19.24 9.15 -14.73
C LYS A 71 19.05 10.53 -15.36
N ILE A 72 18.36 11.44 -14.66
CA ILE A 72 18.07 12.81 -15.14
C ILE A 72 19.17 13.80 -14.71
N LYS A 73 20.02 13.44 -13.74
CA LYS A 73 21.25 14.16 -13.41
C LYS A 73 22.36 13.78 -14.37
#